data_AF-A0A813M2L1-F1
#
_entry.id   AF-A0A813M2L1-F1
#
_cell.length_a   1.000
_cell.length_b   1.000
_cell.length_c   1.000
_cell.angle_alpha   90.00
_cell.angle_beta   90.00
_cell.angle_gamma   90.00
#
_symmetry.space_group_name_H-M   'P 1'
#
loop_
_entity.id
_entity.type
_entity.pdbx_description
1 polymer ?
#
loop_
_entity_poly.entity_id
_entity_poly.type
_entity_poly.pdbx_seq_one_letter_code
_entity_poly.pdbx_strand_id
1 'polypeptide(L)'
;MAENFDNLFYLPSSEPSSLPESSTVSDDSIISDAVSNTETQEYKPMSYHWFYSQLEADKLSKSWFPMSYKDSTTIEKLFADNKKEILELRKENLSNDKFIISIKGGRFEVDLVALERRPVYWQNKKKSEVRRCLWFYKENDELKFQPYLEEYSEFLEVGIFDY
;
A
#
# COMPACT_ATOMS: atom_id res chain seq x y z
N MET A 1 10.69 -24.56 1.75
CA MET A 1 11.40 -23.28 1.52
C MET A 1 10.39 -22.21 1.88
N ALA A 2 10.35 -21.84 3.17
CA ALA A 2 9.40 -20.86 3.68
C ALA A 2 10.08 -19.50 3.61
N GLU A 3 9.59 -18.60 2.77
CA GLU A 3 10.07 -17.23 2.73
C GLU A 3 9.45 -16.45 3.89
N ASN A 4 10.31 -15.88 4.72
CA ASN A 4 9.98 -15.05 5.88
C ASN A 4 9.26 -13.77 5.40
N PHE A 5 7.98 -13.63 5.74
CA PHE A 5 7.16 -12.45 5.42
C PHE A 5 7.19 -11.38 6.53
N ASP A 6 8.03 -11.55 7.55
CA ASP A 6 8.01 -10.73 8.79
C ASP A 6 8.57 -9.30 8.63
N ASN A 7 8.87 -8.83 7.42
CA ASN A 7 9.45 -7.50 7.19
C ASN A 7 8.58 -6.51 6.40
N LEU A 8 7.27 -6.76 6.25
CA LEU A 8 6.40 -5.85 5.47
C LEU A 8 5.72 -4.73 6.27
N PHE A 9 5.80 -4.74 7.60
CA PHE A 9 5.23 -3.68 8.43
C PHE A 9 6.14 -3.36 9.61
N TYR A 10 7.13 -2.50 9.39
CA TYR A 10 7.90 -1.91 10.48
C TYR A 10 7.01 -0.88 11.19
N LEU A 11 6.37 -1.30 12.29
CA LEU A 11 5.85 -0.36 13.28
C LEU A 11 7.03 0.08 14.16
N PRO A 12 7.27 1.39 14.39
CA PRO A 12 8.28 1.81 15.34
C PRO A 12 7.80 1.47 16.75
N SER A 13 8.34 0.40 17.33
CA SER A 13 8.16 0.05 18.74
C SER A 13 8.84 1.10 19.62
N SER A 14 8.07 2.00 20.24
CA SER A 14 8.55 2.86 21.31
C SER A 14 8.49 2.10 22.64
N GLU A 15 9.58 1.43 23.02
CA GLU A 15 9.82 0.98 24.40
C GLU A 15 10.63 2.04 25.18
N PRO A 16 10.25 2.40 26.41
CA PRO A 16 10.99 3.34 27.23
C PRO A 16 12.20 2.66 27.89
N SER A 17 13.42 3.04 27.48
CA SER A 17 14.67 2.62 28.11
C SER A 17 14.82 3.25 29.50
N SER A 18 14.91 2.41 30.53
CA SER A 18 15.27 2.79 31.90
C SER A 18 16.79 2.98 32.03
N LEU A 19 17.16 4.07 32.70
CA LEU A 19 18.53 4.52 33.00
C LEU A 19 19.30 3.53 33.89
N PRO A 20 20.62 3.36 33.73
CA PRO A 20 21.48 2.86 34.79
C PRO A 20 22.34 3.98 35.44
N GLU A 21 22.63 3.74 36.71
CA GLU A 21 23.30 4.60 37.70
C GLU A 21 24.73 5.01 37.32
N SER A 22 25.11 6.22 37.73
CA SER A 22 26.48 6.74 37.62
C SER A 22 27.33 6.30 38.81
N SER A 23 28.46 5.63 38.52
CA SER A 23 29.62 5.60 39.42
C SER A 23 30.83 6.14 38.66
N THR A 24 31.34 7.25 39.17
CA THR A 24 32.48 8.01 38.65
C THR A 24 33.80 7.34 39.00
N VAL A 25 34.59 6.98 38.00
CA VAL A 25 36.07 7.05 38.07
C VAL A 25 36.61 7.48 36.71
N SER A 26 37.39 8.55 36.73
CA SER A 26 38.07 9.21 35.63
C SER A 26 39.18 8.34 35.02
N ASP A 27 39.39 8.40 33.70
CA ASP A 27 40.69 8.79 33.13
C ASP A 27 40.62 9.05 31.60
N ASP A 28 41.56 9.87 31.15
CA ASP A 28 41.64 10.57 29.86
C ASP A 28 41.71 9.72 28.57
N SER A 29 41.21 10.32 27.48
CA SER A 29 41.84 10.45 26.14
C SER A 29 41.01 10.00 24.91
N ILE A 30 40.72 11.01 24.07
CA ILE A 30 40.57 10.98 22.59
C ILE A 30 39.46 10.09 22.01
N ILE A 31 38.29 10.69 21.70
CA ILE A 31 37.63 10.68 20.37
C ILE A 31 36.78 11.96 20.26
N SER A 32 37.15 12.85 19.36
CA SER A 32 36.36 14.02 18.96
C SER A 32 35.12 13.58 18.18
N ASP A 33 33.97 14.04 18.64
CA ASP A 33 32.74 14.28 17.89
C ASP A 33 32.17 13.07 17.14
N ALA A 34 31.52 12.18 17.90
CA ALA A 34 30.37 11.45 17.39
C ALA A 34 29.33 12.49 16.92
N VAL A 35 29.32 12.74 15.61
CA VAL A 35 28.24 13.45 14.92
C VAL A 35 26.95 12.72 15.27
N SER A 36 26.19 13.29 16.19
CA SER A 36 24.85 12.86 16.50
C SER A 36 24.04 13.04 15.24
N ASN A 37 23.86 11.95 14.49
CA ASN A 37 22.94 11.91 13.36
C ASN A 37 21.52 11.92 13.90
N THR A 38 21.11 13.05 14.48
CA THR A 38 19.72 13.42 14.69
C THR A 38 19.19 13.87 13.34
N GLU A 39 19.08 12.93 12.41
CA GLU A 39 18.17 13.10 11.27
C GLU A 39 16.77 13.16 11.88
N THR A 40 16.26 14.38 12.03
CA THR A 40 14.84 14.62 12.24
C THR A 40 14.12 13.87 11.14
N GLN A 41 13.53 12.71 11.44
CA GLN A 41 12.74 11.96 10.48
C GLN A 41 11.56 12.85 10.09
N GLU A 42 11.68 13.49 8.93
CA GLU A 42 10.63 14.34 8.36
C GLU A 42 9.42 13.46 8.10
N TYR A 43 8.27 13.83 8.67
CA TYR A 43 7.04 13.10 8.46
C TYR A 43 6.66 13.14 6.99
N LYS A 44 6.63 11.97 6.35
CA LYS A 44 6.11 11.82 4.99
C LYS A 44 4.66 11.34 5.08
N PRO A 45 3.71 11.99 4.39
CA PRO A 45 2.33 11.54 4.37
C PRO A 45 2.22 10.11 3.81
N MET A 46 1.25 9.35 4.35
CA MET A 46 0.99 8.00 3.88
C MET A 46 0.60 7.99 2.40
N SER A 47 1.26 7.13 1.63
CA SER A 47 0.98 6.96 0.20
C SER A 47 -0.02 5.84 -0.01
N TYR A 48 -0.94 6.03 -0.95
CA TYR A 48 -1.93 5.02 -1.31
C TYR A 48 -1.26 3.79 -1.93
N HIS A 49 -1.77 2.62 -1.53
CA HIS A 49 -1.34 1.35 -2.08
C HIS A 49 -2.47 0.71 -2.90
N TRP A 50 -2.08 0.16 -4.05
CA TRP A 50 -2.97 -0.55 -4.96
C TRP A 50 -2.84 -2.06 -4.75
N PHE A 51 -3.98 -2.73 -4.66
CA PHE A 51 -4.10 -4.17 -4.42
C PHE A 51 -4.88 -4.81 -5.55
N TYR A 52 -4.62 -6.09 -5.77
CA TYR A 52 -5.45 -6.90 -6.66
C TYR A 52 -5.97 -8.14 -5.92
N SER A 53 -7.18 -8.55 -6.27
CA SER A 53 -7.77 -9.78 -5.76
C SER A 53 -7.34 -10.99 -6.58
N GLN A 54 -7.22 -12.12 -5.90
CA GLN A 54 -7.08 -13.43 -6.50
C GLN A 54 -8.17 -14.32 -5.93
N LEU A 55 -9.01 -14.88 -6.80
CA LEU A 55 -9.96 -15.91 -6.38
C LEU A 55 -9.17 -17.17 -6.02
N GLU A 56 -9.50 -17.73 -4.87
CA GLU A 56 -9.00 -19.03 -4.43
C GLU A 56 -9.66 -20.17 -5.22
N ALA A 57 -9.14 -21.38 -5.06
CA ALA A 57 -9.59 -22.57 -5.79
C ALA A 57 -11.08 -22.90 -5.54
N ASP A 58 -11.59 -22.57 -4.36
CA ASP A 58 -12.99 -22.74 -3.96
C ASP A 58 -13.97 -21.75 -4.64
N LYS A 59 -13.43 -20.71 -5.30
CA LYS A 59 -14.15 -19.59 -5.93
C LYS A 59 -15.08 -18.80 -5.00
N LEU A 60 -15.08 -19.09 -3.71
CA LEU A 60 -15.89 -18.40 -2.70
C LEU A 60 -15.07 -17.37 -1.95
N SER A 61 -13.77 -17.60 -1.78
CA SER A 61 -12.88 -16.69 -1.07
C SER A 61 -11.99 -15.87 -2.02
N LYS A 62 -11.78 -14.59 -1.69
CA LYS A 62 -10.88 -13.67 -2.39
C LYS A 62 -9.73 -13.29 -1.47
N SER A 63 -8.50 -13.54 -1.91
CA SER A 63 -7.29 -13.07 -1.22
C SER A 63 -6.77 -11.80 -1.92
N TRP A 64 -6.35 -10.80 -1.15
CA TRP A 64 -5.86 -9.53 -1.66
C TRP A 64 -4.34 -9.44 -1.57
N PHE A 65 -3.72 -9.02 -2.66
CA PHE A 65 -2.26 -8.94 -2.77
C PHE A 65 -1.82 -7.52 -3.13
N PRO A 66 -0.78 -6.99 -2.47
CA PRO A 66 -0.23 -5.68 -2.81
C PRO A 66 0.41 -5.73 -4.19
N MET A 67 0.20 -4.67 -4.98
CA MET A 67 1.01 -4.40 -6.16
C MET A 67 2.42 -3.95 -5.75
N SER A 68 3.37 -4.00 -6.69
CA SER A 68 4.71 -3.49 -6.40
C SER A 68 4.66 -1.99 -6.10
N TYR A 69 5.57 -1.49 -5.27
CA TYR A 69 5.64 -0.07 -4.93
C TYR A 69 5.69 0.81 -6.19
N LYS A 70 6.53 0.46 -7.17
CA LYS A 70 6.67 1.19 -8.43
C LYS A 70 5.37 1.24 -9.23
N ASP A 71 4.71 0.08 -9.37
CA ASP A 71 3.43 -0.01 -10.10
C ASP A 71 2.37 0.82 -9.37
N SER A 72 2.25 0.65 -8.05
CA SER A 72 1.29 1.35 -7.20
C SER A 72 1.46 2.86 -7.27
N THR A 73 2.68 3.38 -7.16
CA THR A 73 2.94 4.83 -7.26
C THR A 73 2.62 5.38 -8.65
N THR A 74 2.90 4.61 -9.71
CA THR A 74 2.60 5.02 -11.08
C THR A 74 1.08 5.10 -11.30
N ILE A 75 0.36 4.08 -10.83
CA ILE A 75 -1.10 4.03 -10.88
C ILE A 75 -1.70 5.18 -10.07
N GLU A 76 -1.24 5.37 -8.84
CA GLU A 76 -1.75 6.42 -7.96
C GLU A 76 -1.55 7.80 -8.55
N LYS A 77 -0.39 8.06 -9.15
CA LYS A 77 -0.13 9.33 -9.83
C LYS A 77 -1.13 9.58 -10.96
N LEU A 78 -1.34 8.61 -11.85
CA LEU A 78 -2.31 8.75 -12.95
C LEU A 78 -3.73 8.97 -12.41
N PHE A 79 -4.10 8.20 -11.39
CA PHE A 79 -5.41 8.29 -10.75
C PHE A 79 -5.62 9.66 -10.11
N ALA A 80 -4.67 10.16 -9.33
CA ALA A 80 -4.75 11.47 -8.67
C ALA A 80 -4.85 12.62 -9.69
N ASP A 81 -4.02 12.58 -10.74
CA ASP A 81 -4.00 13.62 -11.79
C ASP A 81 -5.31 13.67 -12.59
N ASN A 82 -6.02 12.54 -12.72
CA ASN A 82 -7.23 12.41 -13.57
C ASN A 82 -8.46 11.94 -12.79
N LYS A 83 -8.48 12.11 -11.46
CA LYS A 83 -9.50 11.53 -10.57
C LYS A 83 -10.93 11.83 -11.03
N LYS A 84 -11.22 13.09 -11.37
CA LYS A 84 -12.56 13.51 -11.80
C LYS A 84 -13.01 12.79 -13.08
N GLU A 85 -12.16 12.78 -14.10
CA GLU A 85 -12.44 12.13 -15.39
C GLU A 85 -12.63 10.61 -15.22
N ILE A 86 -11.78 9.96 -14.42
CA ILE A 86 -11.89 8.51 -14.13
C ILE A 86 -13.21 8.22 -13.40
N LEU A 87 -13.59 9.02 -12.40
CA LEU A 87 -14.84 8.83 -11.64
C LEU A 87 -16.09 9.08 -12.50
N GLU A 88 -16.06 10.03 -13.44
CA GLU A 88 -17.14 10.25 -14.40
C GLU A 88 -17.30 9.05 -15.34
N LEU A 89 -16.19 8.57 -15.93
CA LEU A 89 -16.21 7.39 -16.79
C LEU A 89 -16.67 6.12 -16.05
N ARG A 90 -16.35 5.98 -14.76
CA ARG A 90 -16.86 4.90 -13.91
C ARG A 90 -18.37 4.92 -13.80
N LYS A 91 -18.98 6.09 -13.59
CA LYS A 91 -20.44 6.26 -13.50
C LYS A 91 -21.13 5.93 -14.82
N GLU A 92 -20.51 6.29 -15.93
CA GLU A 92 -21.03 6.03 -17.27
C GLU A 92 -20.67 4.63 -17.80
N ASN A 93 -19.83 3.87 -17.07
CA ASN A 93 -19.32 2.55 -17.45
C ASN A 93 -18.66 2.55 -18.84
N LEU A 94 -17.91 3.62 -19.14
CA LEU A 94 -17.24 3.83 -20.42
C LEU A 94 -15.75 3.51 -20.28
N SER A 95 -15.25 2.60 -21.10
CA SER A 95 -13.81 2.29 -21.15
C SER A 95 -13.04 3.38 -21.88
N ASN A 96 -11.82 3.69 -21.41
CA ASN A 96 -10.93 4.64 -22.06
C ASN A 96 -9.47 4.17 -21.92
N ASP A 97 -8.81 3.95 -23.06
CA ASP A 97 -7.44 3.43 -23.12
C ASP A 97 -6.41 4.34 -22.43
N LYS A 98 -6.72 5.64 -22.28
CA LYS A 98 -5.89 6.61 -21.53
C LYS A 98 -5.66 6.16 -20.08
N PHE A 99 -6.61 5.41 -19.50
CA PHE A 99 -6.59 4.98 -18.10
C PHE A 99 -6.19 3.51 -17.92
N ILE A 100 -5.55 2.93 -18.94
CA ILE A 100 -5.02 1.59 -18.90
C ILE A 100 -3.50 1.64 -18.72
N ILE A 101 -3.00 1.03 -17.65
CA ILE A 101 -1.56 1.01 -17.33
C ILE A 101 -1.01 -0.40 -17.39
N SER A 102 0.10 -0.58 -18.11
CA SER A 102 0.90 -1.80 -18.06
C SER A 102 1.69 -1.92 -16.76
N ILE A 103 1.56 -3.06 -16.07
CA ILE A 103 2.29 -3.37 -14.83
C ILE A 103 3.13 -4.64 -14.98
N LYS A 104 4.07 -4.85 -14.04
CA LYS A 104 4.96 -6.04 -14.01
C LYS A 104 5.71 -6.26 -15.34
N GLY A 105 6.09 -5.17 -16.00
CA GLY A 105 6.77 -5.18 -17.30
C GLY A 105 5.85 -5.57 -18.47
N GLY A 106 4.60 -5.10 -18.47
CA GLY A 106 3.64 -5.33 -19.57
C GLY A 106 2.97 -6.69 -19.57
N ARG A 107 3.10 -7.46 -18.48
CA ARG A 107 2.47 -8.78 -18.34
C ARG A 107 0.99 -8.69 -18.00
N PHE A 108 0.62 -7.63 -17.30
CA PHE A 108 -0.74 -7.32 -16.94
C PHE A 108 -1.00 -5.86 -17.25
N GLU A 109 -2.25 -5.55 -17.53
CA GLU A 109 -2.75 -4.19 -17.61
C GLU A 109 -3.77 -3.96 -16.51
N VAL A 110 -3.83 -2.73 -16.02
CA VAL A 110 -4.80 -2.29 -15.02
C VAL A 110 -5.65 -1.21 -15.66
N ASP A 111 -6.95 -1.43 -15.72
CA ASP A 111 -7.95 -0.45 -16.12
C ASP A 111 -8.49 0.24 -14.86
N LEU A 112 -8.23 1.54 -14.73
CA LEU A 112 -8.66 2.33 -13.58
C LEU A 112 -10.13 2.69 -13.61
N VAL A 113 -10.77 2.64 -14.78
CA VAL A 113 -12.21 2.84 -14.89
C VAL A 113 -12.94 1.56 -14.49
N ALA A 114 -12.55 0.42 -15.06
CA ALA A 114 -13.18 -0.85 -14.70
C ALA A 114 -12.78 -1.34 -13.30
N LEU A 115 -11.70 -0.80 -12.70
CA LEU A 115 -11.07 -1.33 -11.49
C LEU A 115 -10.68 -2.81 -11.65
N GLU A 116 -10.14 -3.14 -12.83
CA GLU A 116 -9.79 -4.51 -13.20
C GLU A 116 -8.35 -4.60 -13.68
N ARG A 117 -7.65 -5.63 -13.21
CA ARG A 117 -6.37 -6.07 -13.74
C ARG A 117 -6.58 -7.25 -14.67
N ARG A 118 -6.07 -7.14 -15.90
CA ARG A 118 -6.23 -8.12 -16.96
C ARG A 118 -4.87 -8.65 -17.43
N PRO A 119 -4.73 -9.97 -17.64
CA PRO A 119 -3.52 -10.54 -18.24
C PRO A 119 -3.44 -10.18 -19.73
N VAL A 120 -2.24 -9.84 -20.20
CA VAL A 120 -2.02 -9.49 -21.63
C VAL A 120 -1.82 -10.75 -22.47
N TYR A 121 -0.96 -11.66 -22.00
CA TYR A 121 -0.53 -12.83 -22.77
C TYR A 121 -1.21 -14.14 -22.37
N TRP A 122 -2.03 -14.15 -21.32
CA TRP A 122 -2.67 -15.36 -20.80
C TRP A 122 -4.20 -15.30 -20.94
N GLN A 123 -4.72 -15.86 -22.03
CA GLN A 123 -6.16 -15.91 -22.30
C GLN A 123 -6.95 -16.68 -21.22
N ASN A 124 -6.34 -17.70 -20.62
CA ASN A 124 -6.99 -18.54 -19.61
C ASN A 124 -7.02 -17.91 -18.21
N LYS A 125 -6.28 -16.81 -17.97
CA LYS A 125 -6.29 -16.14 -16.67
C LYS A 125 -7.48 -15.17 -16.61
N LYS A 126 -8.23 -15.26 -15.52
CA LYS A 126 -9.34 -14.35 -15.25
C LYS A 126 -8.83 -12.95 -14.92
N LYS A 127 -9.67 -11.96 -15.18
CA LYS A 127 -9.50 -10.61 -14.67
C LYS A 127 -9.59 -10.63 -13.14
N SER A 128 -8.79 -9.78 -12.51
CA SER A 128 -8.75 -9.58 -11.07
C SER A 128 -9.32 -8.20 -10.75
N GLU A 129 -10.13 -8.09 -9.71
CA GLU A 129 -10.53 -6.78 -9.18
C GLU A 129 -9.31 -6.06 -8.59
N VAL A 130 -9.27 -4.75 -8.73
CA VAL A 130 -8.22 -3.87 -8.25
C VAL A 130 -8.83 -2.86 -7.30
N ARG A 131 -8.13 -2.58 -6.19
CA ARG A 131 -8.57 -1.59 -5.20
C ARG A 131 -7.44 -0.68 -4.76
N ARG A 132 -7.78 0.59 -4.55
CA ARG A 132 -6.94 1.61 -3.93
C ARG A 132 -7.31 1.72 -2.45
N CYS A 133 -6.39 1.42 -1.54
CA CYS A 133 -6.72 1.43 -0.10
C CYS A 133 -5.56 1.92 0.77
N LEU A 134 -5.95 2.67 1.80
CA LEU A 134 -5.17 2.94 3.01
C LEU A 134 -5.72 2.18 4.23
N TRP A 135 -6.97 1.71 4.15
CA TRP A 135 -7.70 1.10 5.26
C TRP A 135 -8.02 -0.35 4.95
N PHE A 136 -7.84 -1.21 5.96
CA PHE A 136 -8.17 -2.63 5.91
C PHE A 136 -9.13 -2.99 7.03
N TYR A 137 -9.99 -3.96 6.78
CA TYR A 137 -10.78 -4.61 7.81
C TYR A 137 -10.40 -6.08 7.96
N LYS A 138 -10.66 -6.59 9.15
CA LYS A 138 -10.58 -8.01 9.47
C LYS A 138 -12.00 -8.57 9.47
N GLU A 139 -12.27 -9.53 8.59
CA GLU A 139 -13.51 -10.30 8.63
C GLU A 139 -13.36 -11.41 9.69
N ASN A 140 -14.42 -11.65 10.48
CA ASN A 140 -14.44 -12.48 11.69
C ASN A 140 -13.41 -13.64 11.71
N ASP A 141 -12.44 -13.51 12.62
CA ASP A 141 -11.41 -14.50 12.96
C ASP A 141 -10.51 -15.04 11.84
N GLU A 142 -10.61 -14.51 10.63
CA GLU A 142 -9.63 -14.80 9.59
C GLU A 142 -8.34 -14.00 9.81
N LEU A 143 -7.19 -14.62 9.56
CA LEU A 143 -5.88 -13.95 9.53
C LEU A 143 -5.71 -13.06 8.27
N LYS A 144 -6.77 -12.90 7.48
CA LYS A 144 -6.75 -12.20 6.20
C LYS A 144 -7.34 -10.81 6.36
N PHE A 145 -6.52 -9.80 6.07
CA PHE A 145 -6.97 -8.42 5.98
C PHE A 145 -7.53 -8.14 4.59
N GLN A 146 -8.69 -7.47 4.55
CA GLN A 146 -9.34 -7.10 3.30
C GLN A 146 -9.34 -5.58 3.13
N PRO A 147 -8.90 -5.06 1.96
CA PRO A 147 -9.04 -3.66 1.63
C PRO A 147 -10.51 -3.25 1.60
N TYR A 148 -10.85 -2.15 2.27
CA TYR A 148 -12.19 -1.56 2.15
C TYR A 148 -12.49 -1.17 0.69
N LEU A 149 -13.76 -0.95 0.36
CA LEU A 149 -14.07 -0.36 -0.93
C LEU A 149 -13.53 1.07 -1.00
N GLU A 150 -13.25 1.53 -2.21
CA GLU A 150 -12.69 2.86 -2.45
C GLU A 150 -13.56 3.97 -1.85
N GLU A 151 -14.88 3.88 -2.02
CA GLU A 151 -15.85 4.84 -1.48
C GLU A 151 -15.85 4.90 0.05
N TYR A 152 -15.74 3.74 0.71
CA TYR A 152 -15.65 3.68 2.18
C TYR A 152 -14.30 4.18 2.69
N SER A 153 -13.21 3.88 1.96
CA SER A 153 -11.88 4.37 2.31
C SER A 153 -11.82 5.90 2.22
N GLU A 154 -12.40 6.48 1.15
CA GLU A 154 -12.49 7.92 0.97
C GLU A 154 -13.30 8.59 2.09
N PHE A 155 -14.42 7.99 2.50
CA PHE A 155 -15.19 8.48 3.65
C PHE A 155 -14.37 8.53 4.94
N LEU A 156 -13.59 7.47 5.23
CA LEU A 156 -12.72 7.41 6.42
C LEU A 156 -11.59 8.45 6.34
N GLU A 157 -11.04 8.68 5.16
CA GLU A 157 -9.96 9.64 4.94
C GLU A 157 -10.41 11.07 5.19
N VAL A 158 -11.57 11.48 4.68
CA VAL A 158 -12.12 12.83 4.94
C VAL A 158 -12.26 13.10 6.43
N GLY A 159 -12.82 12.15 7.19
CA GLY A 159 -13.00 12.31 8.64
C GLY A 159 -11.71 12.39 9.45
N ILE A 160 -10.57 11.95 8.91
CA ILE A 160 -9.27 11.97 9.58
C ILE A 160 -8.49 13.25 9.28
N PHE A 161 -8.66 13.84 8.09
CA PHE A 161 -7.93 15.05 7.69
C PHE A 161 -8.60 16.36 8.12
N ASP A 162 -9.82 16.30 8.68
CA ASP A 162 -10.59 17.48 9.15
C ASP A 162 -10.34 17.86 10.64
N TYR A 163 -9.33 17.27 11.31
CA TYR A 163 -8.96 17.57 12.69
C TYR A 163 -7.60 18.27 12.83
#